data_AF-A0A7C1H4Z0-F1
#
_entry.id   AF-A0A7C1H4Z0-F1
#
_cell.length_a   1.000
_cell.length_b   1.000
_cell.length_c   1.000
_cell.angle_alpha   90.00
_cell.angle_beta   90.00
_cell.angle_gamma   90.00
#
_symmetry.space_group_name_H-M   'P 1'
#
loop_
_entity.id
_entity.type
_entity.pdbx_description
1 polymer ?
#
loop_
_entity_poly.entity_id
_entity_poly.type
_entity_poly.pdbx_seq_one_letter_code
_entity_poly.pdbx_strand_id
1 'polypeptide(L)'
;MVNEQEEIVHEIDYLLHAAFTRSVDDVADFIHAIGGVFIPAHVDRPKYSITSQLGFVPPSLEYDALEISKNTLVERFMKTNPIKPNTQFIRNSDSHFIHQLGRTYTEYNLEDLSYECLRDALLNRGNSSVLPVV
;
A
#
# COMPACT_ATOMS: atom_id res chain seq x y z
N MET A 1 23.44 -3.41 -5.22
CA MET A 1 23.09 -4.56 -4.37
C MET A 1 24.34 -5.04 -3.66
N VAL A 2 24.20 -5.48 -2.42
CA VAL A 2 25.28 -6.06 -1.63
C VAL A 2 24.91 -7.49 -1.21
N ASN A 3 25.90 -8.38 -1.09
CA ASN A 3 25.70 -9.70 -0.50
C ASN A 3 25.82 -9.65 1.04
N GLU A 4 25.71 -10.81 1.70
CA GLU A 4 25.78 -10.93 3.15
C GLU A 4 27.19 -10.62 3.73
N GLN A 5 28.24 -10.59 2.90
CA GLN A 5 29.61 -10.19 3.24
C GLN A 5 29.88 -8.70 3.00
N GLU A 6 28.84 -7.89 2.74
CA GLU A 6 28.93 -6.46 2.40
C GLU A 6 29.66 -6.17 1.07
N GLU A 7 29.81 -7.16 0.20
CA GLU A 7 30.44 -6.98 -1.11
C GLU A 7 29.41 -6.48 -2.14
N ILE A 8 29.83 -5.54 -2.98
CA ILE A 8 29.01 -5.05 -4.09
C ILE A 8 28.91 -6.16 -5.14
N VAL A 9 27.73 -6.75 -5.31
CA VAL A 9 27.47 -7.80 -6.32
C VAL A 9 26.86 -7.26 -7.60
N HIS A 10 26.27 -6.07 -7.55
CA HIS A 10 25.63 -5.45 -8.71
C HIS A 10 25.45 -3.95 -8.49
N GLU A 11 25.72 -3.16 -9.52
CA GLU A 11 25.41 -1.73 -9.56
C GLU A 11 24.31 -1.48 -10.59
N ILE A 12 23.43 -0.53 -10.29
CA ILE A 12 22.34 -0.13 -11.19
C ILE A 12 22.69 1.27 -11.71
N ASP A 13 22.62 1.44 -13.03
CA ASP A 13 22.96 2.70 -13.71
C ASP A 13 22.00 3.87 -13.37
N TYR A 14 20.84 3.55 -12.79
CA TYR A 14 19.78 4.49 -12.46
C TYR A 14 19.86 4.97 -11.01
N LEU A 15 19.65 6.28 -10.85
CA LEU A 15 19.54 6.91 -9.53
C LEU A 15 18.14 6.71 -8.94
N LEU A 16 17.94 5.63 -8.18
CA LEU A 16 16.62 5.23 -7.67
C LEU A 16 16.09 6.10 -6.51
N HIS A 17 16.86 7.04 -5.99
CA HIS A 17 16.41 7.95 -4.92
C HIS A 17 15.65 9.17 -5.44
N ALA A 18 15.78 9.49 -6.73
CA ALA A 18 15.17 10.67 -7.30
C ALA A 18 13.65 10.50 -7.36
N ALA A 19 12.93 11.60 -7.18
CA ALA A 19 11.48 11.61 -7.35
C ALA A 19 11.12 11.20 -8.78
N PHE A 20 10.12 10.34 -8.91
CA PHE A 20 9.59 9.95 -10.21
C PHE A 20 8.89 11.14 -10.87
N THR A 21 9.03 11.28 -12.18
CA THR A 21 8.51 12.44 -12.94
C THR A 21 7.02 12.34 -13.27
N ARG A 22 6.34 11.27 -12.82
CA ARG A 22 4.91 11.05 -13.02
C ARG A 22 4.11 11.42 -11.79
N SER A 23 2.87 11.84 -12.01
CA SER A 23 1.92 12.07 -10.92
C SER A 23 1.49 10.75 -10.28
N VAL A 24 0.89 10.82 -9.09
CA VAL A 24 0.30 9.63 -8.45
C VAL A 24 -0.90 9.10 -9.23
N ASP A 25 -1.63 9.98 -9.91
CA ASP A 25 -2.74 9.62 -10.80
C ASP A 25 -2.24 8.87 -12.04
N ASP A 26 -1.13 9.33 -12.67
CA ASP A 26 -0.51 8.62 -13.80
C ASP A 26 -0.10 7.18 -13.42
N VAL A 27 0.37 7.00 -12.18
CA VAL A 27 0.76 5.69 -11.65
C VAL A 27 -0.46 4.80 -11.44
N ALA A 28 -1.53 5.35 -10.87
CA ALA A 28 -2.80 4.64 -10.70
C ALA A 28 -3.36 4.18 -12.06
N ASP A 29 -3.46 5.09 -13.03
CA ASP A 29 -3.95 4.83 -14.38
C ASP A 29 -3.14 3.71 -15.07
N PHE A 30 -1.81 3.76 -14.95
CA PHE A 30 -0.95 2.72 -15.52
C PHE A 30 -1.18 1.35 -14.88
N ILE A 31 -1.26 1.29 -13.54
CA ILE A 31 -1.47 0.04 -12.80
C ILE A 31 -2.81 -0.57 -13.18
N HIS A 32 -3.87 0.23 -13.30
CA HIS A 32 -5.18 -0.23 -13.75
C HIS A 32 -5.17 -0.69 -15.21
N ALA A 33 -4.44 0.00 -16.10
CA ALA A 33 -4.32 -0.39 -17.51
C ALA A 33 -3.68 -1.77 -17.71
N ILE A 34 -2.81 -2.20 -16.80
CA ILE A 34 -2.21 -3.55 -16.81
C ILE A 34 -2.99 -4.58 -15.97
N GLY A 35 -4.17 -4.22 -15.45
CA GLY A 35 -5.00 -5.09 -14.62
C GLY A 35 -4.46 -5.32 -13.20
N GLY A 36 -3.57 -4.46 -12.73
CA GLY A 36 -3.00 -4.49 -11.39
C GLY A 36 -3.92 -3.87 -10.33
N VAL A 37 -3.43 -3.87 -9.09
CA VAL A 37 -4.10 -3.27 -7.92
C VAL A 37 -3.24 -2.14 -7.40
N PHE A 38 -3.80 -0.94 -7.30
CA PHE A 38 -3.12 0.24 -6.81
C PHE A 38 -3.43 0.48 -5.33
N ILE A 39 -2.40 0.32 -4.49
CA ILE A 39 -2.49 0.50 -3.05
C ILE A 39 -1.41 1.49 -2.61
N PRO A 40 -1.76 2.75 -2.35
CA PRO A 40 -0.86 3.67 -1.68
C PRO A 40 -0.37 3.12 -0.35
N ALA A 41 0.95 2.98 -0.23
CA ALA A 41 1.59 2.43 0.97
C ALA A 41 1.53 3.43 2.14
N HIS A 42 1.27 2.91 3.34
CA HIS A 42 1.43 3.57 4.65
C HIS A 42 1.10 5.08 4.62
N VAL A 43 -0.12 5.40 4.17
CA VAL A 43 -0.52 6.75 3.71
C VAL A 43 -0.49 7.83 4.78
N ASP A 44 -0.43 7.43 6.04
CA ASP A 44 -0.47 8.24 7.26
C ASP A 44 0.91 8.51 7.87
N ARG A 45 1.99 7.93 7.33
CA ARG A 45 3.34 8.14 7.90
C ARG A 45 3.76 9.62 7.78
N PRO A 46 4.52 10.17 8.73
CA PRO A 46 4.97 11.57 8.67
C PRO A 46 6.02 11.86 7.58
N LYS A 47 6.58 10.82 6.95
CA LYS A 47 7.55 10.93 5.86
C LYS A 47 7.22 9.91 4.78
N TYR A 48 7.48 10.28 3.52
CA TYR A 48 7.32 9.42 2.35
C TYR A 48 5.93 8.79 2.19
N SER A 49 4.90 9.44 2.72
CA SER A 49 3.49 9.08 2.54
C SER A 49 2.75 10.13 1.72
N ILE A 50 1.61 9.75 1.15
CA ILE A 50 0.73 10.69 0.44
C ILE A 50 0.35 11.87 1.35
N THR A 51 -0.06 11.63 2.60
CA THR A 51 -0.45 12.73 3.49
C THR A 51 0.72 13.61 3.91
N SER A 52 1.95 13.07 4.02
CA SER A 52 3.12 13.89 4.30
C SER A 52 3.53 14.80 3.13
N GLN A 53 3.24 14.40 1.89
CA GLN A 53 3.60 15.15 0.69
C GLN A 53 2.50 16.13 0.28
N LEU A 54 1.24 15.70 0.35
CA LEU A 54 0.09 16.45 -0.18
C LEU A 54 -0.81 17.04 0.93
N GLY A 55 -0.61 16.63 2.19
CA GLY A 55 -1.43 17.05 3.33
C GLY A 55 -2.73 16.25 3.50
N PHE A 56 -3.16 15.50 2.48
CA PHE A 56 -4.38 14.70 2.46
C PHE A 56 -4.28 13.58 1.40
N VAL A 57 -5.20 12.62 1.44
CA VAL A 57 -5.40 11.66 0.34
C VAL A 57 -6.25 12.33 -0.74
N PRO A 58 -5.76 12.51 -1.99
CA PRO A 58 -6.52 13.21 -3.02
C PRO A 58 -7.87 12.53 -3.30
N PRO A 59 -9.01 13.27 -3.30
CA PRO A 59 -10.32 12.67 -3.54
C PRO A 59 -10.47 12.07 -4.96
N SER A 60 -9.75 12.62 -5.93
CA SER A 60 -9.71 12.15 -7.32
C SER A 60 -8.84 10.92 -7.53
N LEU A 61 -8.02 10.53 -6.53
CA LEU A 61 -7.09 9.42 -6.69
C LEU A 61 -7.85 8.11 -6.74
N GLU A 62 -7.74 7.37 -7.84
CA GLU A 62 -8.33 6.05 -8.01
C GLU A 62 -7.44 4.98 -7.38
N TYR A 63 -7.62 4.75 -6.09
CA TYR A 63 -7.01 3.65 -5.34
C TYR A 63 -7.99 2.50 -5.09
N ASP A 64 -7.46 1.29 -5.00
CA ASP A 64 -8.24 0.08 -4.74
C ASP A 64 -8.34 -0.23 -3.24
N ALA A 65 -7.29 0.09 -2.49
CA ALA A 65 -7.22 0.03 -1.05
C ALA A 65 -6.20 1.06 -0.53
N LEU A 66 -6.19 1.33 0.77
CA LEU A 66 -5.16 2.15 1.41
C LEU A 66 -4.43 1.33 2.46
N GLU A 67 -3.09 1.34 2.41
CA GLU A 67 -2.31 0.81 3.52
C GLU A 67 -2.13 1.87 4.59
N ILE A 68 -2.49 1.55 5.82
CA ILE A 68 -2.34 2.42 6.99
C ILE A 68 -1.27 1.85 7.92
N SER A 69 -0.51 2.72 8.59
CA SER A 69 0.48 2.26 9.55
C SER A 69 -0.18 1.70 10.81
N LYS A 70 0.49 0.75 11.46
CA LYS A 70 0.04 0.14 12.73
C LYS A 70 -0.22 1.13 13.87
N ASN A 71 0.33 2.34 13.78
CA ASN A 71 0.23 3.35 14.84
C ASN A 71 -1.01 4.25 14.69
N THR A 72 -1.80 4.06 13.62
CA THR A 72 -2.94 4.92 13.29
C THR A 72 -4.24 4.15 13.28
N LEU A 73 -5.23 4.70 14.00
CA LEU A 73 -6.61 4.23 13.99
C LEU A 73 -7.29 4.69 12.70
N VAL A 74 -7.92 3.75 11.97
CA VAL A 74 -8.63 4.03 10.72
C VAL A 74 -9.70 5.11 10.90
N GLU A 75 -10.51 5.02 11.96
CA GLU A 75 -11.56 6.00 12.25
C GLU A 75 -11.02 7.42 12.41
N ARG A 76 -9.84 7.57 13.04
CA ARG A 76 -9.19 8.87 13.20
C ARG A 76 -8.69 9.38 11.85
N PHE A 77 -8.09 8.51 11.06
CA PHE A 77 -7.58 8.85 9.73
C PHE A 77 -8.70 9.31 8.79
N MET A 78 -9.85 8.64 8.81
CA MET A 78 -11.03 9.02 8.02
C MET A 78 -11.65 10.34 8.45
N LYS A 79 -11.54 10.73 9.73
CA LYS A 79 -12.04 12.04 10.21
C LYS A 79 -11.21 13.22 9.69
N THR A 80 -9.95 12.99 9.35
CA THR A 80 -9.00 14.04 8.94
C THR A 80 -8.68 14.01 7.45
N ASN A 81 -9.18 13.03 6.70
CA ASN A 81 -8.90 12.87 5.28
C ASN A 81 -10.18 12.56 4.49
N PRO A 82 -10.31 13.04 3.25
CA PRO A 82 -11.45 12.74 2.40
C PRO A 82 -11.33 11.32 1.83
N ILE A 83 -11.78 10.33 2.60
CA ILE A 83 -11.73 8.91 2.22
C ILE A 83 -13.01 8.50 1.49
N LYS A 84 -12.87 7.76 0.38
CA LYS A 84 -14.00 7.25 -0.39
C LYS A 84 -14.82 6.26 0.46
N PRO A 85 -16.17 6.27 0.38
CA PRO A 85 -16.98 5.25 1.03
C PRO A 85 -16.54 3.84 0.63
N ASN A 86 -16.62 2.89 1.56
CA ASN A 86 -16.22 1.49 1.35
C ASN A 86 -14.73 1.27 1.00
N THR A 87 -13.85 2.25 1.28
CA THR A 87 -12.40 2.07 1.16
C THR A 87 -11.94 0.92 2.07
N GLN A 88 -11.25 -0.05 1.47
CA GLN A 88 -10.57 -1.10 2.20
C GLN A 88 -9.26 -0.57 2.80
N PHE A 89 -9.04 -0.86 4.07
CA PHE A 89 -7.79 -0.53 4.77
C PHE A 89 -7.00 -1.81 5.03
N ILE A 90 -5.71 -1.78 4.69
CA ILE A 90 -4.77 -2.87 4.97
C ILE A 90 -3.60 -2.38 5.83
N ARG A 91 -2.83 -3.30 6.38
CA ARG A 91 -1.61 -3.04 7.15
C ARG A 91 -0.57 -4.08 6.81
N ASN A 92 0.62 -3.64 6.43
CA ASN A 92 1.74 -4.53 6.18
C ASN A 92 2.96 -4.14 7.02
N SER A 93 3.82 -5.11 7.26
CA SER A 93 4.95 -4.95 8.17
C SER A 93 6.06 -4.03 7.66
N ASP A 94 6.16 -3.83 6.33
CA ASP A 94 7.23 -3.05 5.69
C ASP A 94 8.63 -3.47 6.24
N SER A 95 8.80 -4.80 6.33
CA SER A 95 9.90 -5.41 7.07
C SER A 95 11.22 -5.28 6.34
N HIS A 96 12.21 -4.69 7.00
CA HIS A 96 13.60 -4.63 6.53
C HIS A 96 14.49 -5.68 7.20
N PHE A 97 13.97 -6.38 8.21
CA PHE A 97 14.67 -7.45 8.95
C PHE A 97 13.72 -8.61 9.24
N ILE A 98 14.24 -9.83 9.32
CA ILE A 98 13.44 -11.06 9.54
C ILE A 98 12.60 -10.97 10.83
N HIS A 99 13.16 -10.45 11.93
CA HIS A 99 12.44 -10.30 13.20
C HIS A 99 11.28 -9.29 13.14
N GLN A 100 11.15 -8.54 12.04
CA GLN A 100 10.05 -7.61 11.81
C GLN A 100 8.89 -8.21 11.02
N LEU A 101 9.13 -9.35 10.35
CA LEU A 101 8.15 -10.01 9.51
C LEU A 101 6.88 -10.30 10.31
N GLY A 102 5.74 -9.87 9.78
CA GLY A 102 4.45 -10.08 10.42
C GLY A 102 4.20 -9.27 11.70
N ARG A 103 5.05 -8.29 12.07
CA ARG A 103 4.77 -7.40 13.22
C ARG A 103 3.47 -6.60 13.08
N THR A 104 3.02 -6.41 11.85
CA THR A 104 1.65 -6.03 11.51
C THR A 104 1.32 -6.71 10.18
N TYR A 105 0.06 -7.04 10.00
CA TYR A 105 -0.43 -7.84 8.90
C TYR A 105 -1.90 -7.53 8.66
N THR A 106 -2.39 -7.93 7.50
CA THR A 106 -3.82 -7.95 7.17
C THR A 106 -4.29 -9.39 7.15
N GLU A 107 -5.42 -9.63 7.82
CA GLU A 107 -6.12 -10.90 7.72
C GLU A 107 -7.10 -10.85 6.56
N TYR A 108 -7.13 -11.93 5.79
CA TYR A 108 -8.02 -12.09 4.65
C TYR A 108 -8.85 -13.34 4.86
N ASN A 109 -10.15 -13.26 4.57
CA ASN A 109 -11.00 -14.41 4.40
C ASN A 109 -11.11 -14.71 2.90
N LEU A 110 -10.36 -15.71 2.43
CA LEU A 110 -10.28 -16.06 1.01
C LEU A 110 -10.94 -17.41 0.75
N GLU A 111 -11.58 -17.56 -0.42
CA GLU A 111 -12.10 -18.86 -0.86
C GLU A 111 -10.96 -19.85 -1.19
N ASP A 112 -9.86 -19.34 -1.76
CA ASP A 112 -8.63 -20.06 -2.05
C ASP A 112 -7.42 -19.12 -2.00
N LEU A 113 -6.21 -19.67 -1.88
CA LEU A 113 -4.94 -18.93 -1.89
C LEU A 113 -4.50 -18.60 -3.32
N SER A 114 -5.35 -17.86 -4.03
CA SER A 114 -5.09 -17.36 -5.38
C SER A 114 -4.91 -15.84 -5.40
N TYR A 115 -4.24 -15.35 -6.45
CA TYR A 115 -4.13 -13.90 -6.68
C TYR A 115 -5.51 -13.28 -6.91
N GLU A 116 -6.39 -13.99 -7.61
CA GLU A 116 -7.74 -13.55 -7.93
C GLU A 116 -8.57 -13.33 -6.67
N CYS A 117 -8.54 -14.28 -5.71
CA CYS A 117 -9.23 -14.13 -4.43
C CYS A 117 -8.65 -12.96 -3.61
N LEU A 118 -7.32 -12.79 -3.59
CA LEU A 118 -6.68 -11.66 -2.91
C LEU A 118 -7.09 -10.32 -3.54
N ARG A 119 -7.05 -10.22 -4.86
CA ARG A 119 -7.47 -9.04 -5.61
C ARG A 119 -8.93 -8.71 -5.34
N ASP A 120 -9.81 -9.69 -5.44
CA ASP A 120 -11.25 -9.49 -5.26
C ASP A 120 -11.58 -9.07 -3.81
N ALA A 121 -10.87 -9.61 -2.81
CA ALA A 121 -10.96 -9.16 -1.42
C ALA A 121 -10.58 -7.69 -1.23
N LEU A 122 -9.49 -7.25 -1.87
CA LEU A 122 -9.03 -5.86 -1.85
C LEU A 122 -10.00 -4.91 -2.57
N LEU A 123 -10.60 -5.37 -3.67
CA LEU A 123 -11.60 -4.61 -4.44
C LEU A 123 -13.01 -4.65 -3.84
N ASN A 124 -13.20 -5.38 -2.73
CA ASN A 124 -14.50 -5.65 -2.09
C ASN A 124 -15.53 -6.26 -3.08
N ARG A 125 -15.11 -7.31 -3.79
CA ARG A 125 -15.88 -8.04 -4.80
C ARG A 125 -15.89 -9.54 -4.48
N GLY A 126 -16.92 -10.23 -4.94
CA GLY A 126 -17.05 -11.68 -4.75
C GLY A 126 -17.26 -12.06 -3.29
N ASN A 127 -16.77 -13.24 -2.92
CA ASN A 127 -16.95 -13.82 -1.57
C ASN A 127 -15.72 -13.69 -0.67
N SER A 128 -14.59 -13.26 -1.23
CA SER A 128 -13.36 -13.03 -0.47
C SER A 128 -13.39 -11.63 0.15
N SER A 129 -12.81 -11.46 1.34
CA SER A 129 -12.86 -10.18 2.05
C SER A 129 -11.60 -9.89 2.86
N VAL A 130 -11.31 -8.60 3.01
CA VAL A 130 -10.32 -8.09 3.96
C VAL A 130 -11.00 -7.97 5.32
N LEU A 131 -10.42 -8.55 6.37
CA LEU A 131 -10.93 -8.37 7.72
C LEU A 131 -10.56 -6.97 8.25
N PRO A 132 -11.42 -6.33 9.08
CA PRO A 132 -11.15 -5.01 9.61
C PRO A 132 -9.80 -4.94 10.33
N VAL A 133 -8.98 -3.97 9.94
CA VAL A 133 -7.72 -3.69 10.64
C VAL A 133 -8.03 -3.00 11.98
N VAL A 134 -7.62 -3.62 13.08
CA VAL A 134 -7.83 -3.12 14.46
C VAL A 134 -6.64 -2.25 14.87
#